data_AF-M4Z4W0-F1
#
_entry.id   AF-M4Z4W0-F1
#
_cell.length_a   1.000
_cell.length_b   1.000
_cell.length_c   1.000
_cell.angle_alpha   90.00
_cell.angle_beta   90.00
_cell.angle_gamma   90.00
#
_symmetry.space_group_name_H-M   'P 1'
#
loop_
_entity.id
_entity.type
_entity.pdbx_description
1 polymer ?
#
loop_
_entity_poly.entity_id
_entity_poly.type
_entity_poly.pdbx_seq_one_letter_code
_entity_poly.pdbx_strand_id
1 'polypeptide(L)' 'MTTRKPPPGCFAPNRSRRRAKADGLIRIVDIDGLDRQACGGTHLVSTAHARRVRILKVDNKGRQNRRFRIGLESD' A
#
# COMPACT_ATOMS: atom_id res chain seq x y z
N MET A 1 34.83 8.23 1.40
CA MET A 1 33.62 7.88 2.19
C MET A 1 32.84 6.83 1.42
N THR A 2 32.92 5.57 1.84
CA THR A 2 32.40 4.40 1.12
C THR A 2 30.88 4.26 1.29
N THR A 3 30.11 4.30 0.21
CA THR A 3 28.67 4.01 0.21
C THR A 3 28.46 2.51 0.36
N ARG A 4 28.08 2.06 1.56
CA ARG A 4 27.62 0.68 1.76
C ARG A 4 26.18 0.55 1.27
N LYS A 5 25.96 -0.27 0.25
CA LYS A 5 24.63 -0.74 -0.18
C LYS A 5 23.99 -1.52 0.99
N PRO A 6 22.72 -1.27 1.35
CA PRO A 6 22.09 -2.01 2.44
C PRO A 6 21.86 -3.47 2.04
N PRO A 7 21.92 -4.42 3.00
CA PRO A 7 21.71 -5.84 2.72
C PRO A 7 20.27 -6.12 2.26
N PRO A 8 20.05 -7.20 1.49
CA PRO A 8 18.72 -7.61 1.06
C PRO A 8 17.85 -7.88 2.30
N GLY A 9 16.72 -7.18 2.41
CA GLY A 9 15.76 -7.32 3.52
C GLY A 9 15.52 -6.06 4.37
N CYS A 10 16.25 -4.97 4.16
CA CYS A 10 15.98 -3.71 4.88
C CYS A 10 14.74 -2.98 4.35
N PHE A 11 13.54 -3.42 4.72
CA PHE A 11 12.30 -2.66 4.51
C PHE A 11 11.91 -1.93 5.80
N ALA A 12 11.96 -0.60 5.76
CA ALA A 12 11.70 0.24 6.92
C ALA A 12 10.22 0.13 7.35
N PRO A 13 9.93 -0.16 8.64
CA PRO A 13 8.56 -0.32 9.12
C PRO A 13 7.81 1.01 9.26
N ASN A 14 6.49 0.87 9.30
CA ASN A 14 5.44 1.88 9.27
C ASN A 14 5.73 3.11 10.15
N ARG A 15 5.84 4.30 9.53
CA ARG A 15 5.78 5.60 10.22
C ARG A 15 4.87 6.55 9.43
N SER A 16 3.85 7.03 10.12
CA SER A 16 2.67 7.73 9.61
C SER A 16 2.93 9.09 8.94
N ARG A 17 4.14 9.65 9.02
CA ARG A 17 4.55 10.85 8.25
C ARG A 17 6.06 10.87 8.09
N ARG A 18 6.59 10.52 6.92
CA ARG A 18 7.88 11.06 6.47
C ARG A 18 7.77 11.41 5.00
N ARG A 19 8.24 12.63 4.65
CA ARG A 19 8.56 13.01 3.27
C ARG A 19 9.43 11.92 2.63
N ALA A 20 9.30 11.74 1.31
CA ALA A 20 10.23 10.91 0.55
C ALA A 20 11.66 11.28 0.97
N LYS A 21 12.41 10.30 1.48
CA LYS A 21 13.80 10.57 1.84
C LYS A 21 14.58 10.79 0.53
N ALA A 22 15.50 11.74 0.54
CA ALA A 22 16.38 12.05 -0.58
C ALA A 22 17.49 10.99 -0.78
N ASP A 23 17.42 9.85 -0.09
CA ASP A 23 18.45 8.80 -0.02
C ASP A 23 18.22 7.65 -1.00
N GLY A 24 17.25 7.77 -1.91
CA GLY A 24 16.94 6.76 -2.92
C GLY A 24 16.15 5.55 -2.40
N LEU A 25 15.64 5.60 -1.16
CA LEU A 25 14.82 4.53 -0.60
C LEU A 25 13.34 4.65 -0.99
N ILE A 26 12.76 3.55 -1.47
CA ILE A 26 11.33 3.44 -1.79
C ILE A 26 10.60 2.84 -0.58
N ARG A 27 9.49 3.47 -0.17
CA ARG A 27 8.65 2.96 0.91
C ARG A 27 7.72 1.88 0.38
N ILE A 28 7.80 0.69 0.98
CA ILE A 28 6.91 -0.43 0.67
C ILE A 28 5.90 -0.61 1.80
N VAL A 29 4.65 -0.80 1.42
CA VAL A 29 3.56 -1.28 2.28
C VAL A 29 3.36 -2.75 1.94
N ASP A 30 3.42 -3.58 2.97
CA ASP A 30 3.35 -5.03 2.86
C ASP A 30 2.16 -5.52 3.69
N ILE A 31 1.25 -6.24 3.05
CA ILE A 31 0.17 -6.98 3.71
C ILE A 31 0.56 -8.45 3.61
N ASP A 32 0.90 -9.04 4.75
CA ASP A 32 1.48 -10.37 4.83
C ASP A 32 0.66 -11.42 4.06
N GLY A 33 1.33 -12.15 3.18
CA GLY A 33 0.74 -13.17 2.31
C GLY A 33 -0.27 -12.67 1.26
N LEU A 34 -0.50 -11.35 1.13
CA LEU A 34 -1.53 -10.80 0.23
C LEU A 34 -0.95 -9.88 -0.85
N ASP A 35 -0.28 -8.79 -0.46
CA ASP A 35 0.11 -7.75 -1.41
C ASP A 35 1.28 -6.90 -0.91
N ARG A 36 2.09 -6.41 -1.86
CA ARG A 36 3.31 -5.67 -1.59
C ARG A 36 3.48 -4.54 -2.58
N GLN A 37 3.33 -3.30 -2.11
CA GLN A 37 3.24 -2.12 -2.97
C GLN A 37 4.17 -1.00 -2.56
N ALA A 38 4.70 -0.28 -3.55
CA ALA A 38 5.35 1.01 -3.33
C ALA A 38 4.28 2.10 -3.14
N CYS A 39 4.05 2.54 -1.90
CA CYS A 39 3.01 3.52 -1.58
C CYS A 39 3.49 4.59 -0.61
N GLY A 40 3.13 5.85 -0.89
CA GLY A 40 3.42 7.05 -0.10
C GLY A 40 2.28 7.55 0.81
N GLY A 41 1.09 6.94 0.75
CA GLY A 41 -0.10 7.37 1.51
C GLY A 41 -0.12 7.00 3.00
N THR A 42 -1.15 7.41 3.74
CA THR A 42 -1.34 6.99 5.13
C THR A 42 -2.12 5.67 5.16
N HIS A 43 -1.62 4.68 5.89
CA HIS A 43 -2.25 3.37 6.01
C HIS A 43 -2.69 3.10 7.45
N LEU A 44 -3.69 2.24 7.60
CA LEU A 44 -4.04 1.63 8.88
C LEU A 44 -2.92 0.70 9.35
N VAL A 45 -2.89 0.42 10.65
CA VAL A 45 -1.89 -0.48 11.24
C VAL A 45 -2.17 -1.96 10.95
N SER A 46 -3.42 -2.33 10.67
CA SER A 46 -3.83 -3.67 10.28
C SER A 46 -5.11 -3.62 9.44
N THR A 47 -5.38 -4.69 8.68
CA THR A 47 -6.60 -4.85 7.88
C THR A 47 -7.85 -4.97 8.74
N ALA A 48 -7.74 -5.44 9.99
CA ALA A 48 -8.85 -5.56 10.94
C ALA A 48 -9.45 -4.21 11.35
N HIS A 49 -8.68 -3.10 11.23
CA HIS A 49 -9.20 -1.75 11.47
C HIS A 49 -9.94 -1.15 10.28
N ALA A 50 -9.90 -1.80 9.11
CA ALA A 50 -10.71 -1.36 7.98
C ALA A 50 -12.17 -1.77 8.21
N ARG A 51 -13.09 -0.90 7.80
CA ARG A 51 -14.51 -1.25 7.71
C ARG A 51 -14.74 -2.35 6.68
N ARG A 52 -15.83 -3.09 6.84
CA ARG A 52 -16.25 -4.10 5.87
C ARG A 52 -16.41 -3.47 4.49
N VAL A 53 -15.87 -4.16 3.50
CA VAL A 53 -15.80 -3.69 2.12
C VAL A 53 -16.92 -4.33 1.31
N ARG A 54 -17.63 -3.53 0.50
CA ARG A 54 -18.68 -4.01 -0.42
C ARG A 54 -18.39 -3.54 -1.85
N ILE A 55 -18.61 -4.41 -2.82
CA ILE A 55 -18.53 -4.05 -4.25
C ILE A 55 -19.85 -3.38 -4.64
N LEU A 56 -19.78 -2.10 -5.01
CA LEU A 56 -20.96 -1.32 -5.39
C LEU A 56 -21.28 -1.44 -6.87
N LYS A 57 -20.23 -1.44 -7.71
CA LYS A 57 -20.38 -1.52 -9.16
C LYS A 57 -19.12 -2.09 -9.80
N VAL A 58 -19.31 -2.87 -10.86
CA VAL A 58 -18.23 -3.32 -11.74
C VAL A 58 -18.50 -2.79 -13.14
N ASP A 59 -17.70 -1.84 -13.59
CA ASP A 59 -17.77 -1.29 -14.94
C ASP A 59 -16.73 -1.99 -15.84
N ASN A 60 -17.14 -2.49 -17.00
CA ASN A 60 -16.21 -2.98 -18.03
C ASN A 60 -15.61 -1.79 -18.79
N LYS A 61 -14.28 -1.67 -18.82
CA LYS A 61 -13.53 -0.61 -19.51
C LYS A 61 -12.62 -1.16 -20.61
N GLY A 62 -12.92 -2.35 -21.12
CA GLY A 62 -12.21 -3.01 -22.21
C GLY A 62 -11.90 -4.47 -21.92
N ARG A 63 -11.20 -5.14 -22.85
CA ARG A 63 -10.95 -6.60 -22.78
C ARG A 63 -10.30 -7.05 -21.48
N GLN A 64 -9.37 -6.26 -20.94
CA GLN A 64 -8.59 -6.61 -19.73
C GLN A 64 -8.86 -5.68 -18.53
N ASN A 65 -9.60 -4.59 -18.73
CA ASN A 65 -9.78 -3.57 -17.70
C ASN A 65 -11.18 -3.62 -17.11
N ARG A 66 -11.24 -3.86 -15.80
CA ARG A 66 -12.45 -3.74 -14.98
C ARG A 66 -12.24 -2.62 -13.98
N ARG A 67 -13.20 -1.70 -13.86
CA ARG A 67 -13.19 -0.69 -12.80
C ARG A 67 -14.19 -1.09 -11.73
N PHE A 68 -13.67 -1.40 -10.55
CA PHE A 68 -14.47 -1.66 -9.37
C PHE A 68 -14.74 -0.36 -8.63
N ARG A 69 -16.01 -0.11 -8.29
CA ARG A 69 -16.40 0.89 -7.31
C ARG A 69 -16.68 0.15 -6.02
N ILE A 70 -15.98 0.56 -4.97
CA ILE A 70 -15.98 -0.10 -3.68
C ILE A 70 -16.54 0.87 -2.65
N GLY A 71 -17.43 0.38 -1.79
CA GLY A 71 -17.98 1.10 -0.65
C GLY A 71 -17.45 0.52 0.65
N LEU A 72 -17.44 1.34 1.69
CA LEU A 72 -17.21 0.92 3.06
C LEU A 72 -18.55 0.91 3.79
N GLU A 73 -18.79 -0.11 4.59
CA GLU A 73 -20.00 -0.21 5.40
C GLU A 73 -20.06 0.95 6.40
N SER A 74 -21.20 1.62 6.45
CA SER A 74 -21.48 2.69 7.41
C SER A 74 -22.08 2.04 8.65
N ASP A 75 -21.43 2.22 9.81
CA ASP A 75 -22.03 1.91 11.12
C ASP A 75 -23.09 2.95 11.48
#